data_AF-A0A1G4Y0M6-F1
#
_entry.id   AF-A0A1G4Y0M6-F1
#
_cell.length_a   1.000
_cell.length_b   1.000
_cell.length_c   1.000
_cell.angle_alpha   90.00
_cell.angle_beta   90.00
_cell.angle_gamma   90.00
#
_symmetry.space_group_name_H-M   'P 1'
#
loop_
_entity.id
_entity.type
_entity.pdbx_description
1 polymer ?
#
loop_
_entity_poly.entity_id
_entity_poly.type
_entity_poly.pdbx_seq_one_letter_code
_entity_poly.pdbx_strand_id
1 'polypeptide(L)'
;MLSWAVRHRTAGLLLAACLLTACDAATEPPKAQLSPEAIALRDASPELVFKGVLAGKPVHLLVHDCEVFQIAGDPQGQMTWTRVLRTDPYPFAFCERQSLVVKDSAVIVTLGRRAFGSGGCCAVGGTYRTTDGWTWKEQ
;
A
#
# COMPACT_ATOMS: atom_id res chain seq x y z
N MET A 1 0.11 -35.30 67.68
CA MET A 1 -1.35 -35.41 67.88
C MET A 1 -1.91 -34.01 68.04
N LEU A 2 -2.86 -33.66 67.15
CA LEU A 2 -3.84 -32.56 67.19
C LEU A 2 -3.39 -31.08 67.19
N SER A 3 -3.33 -30.55 65.97
CA SER A 3 -4.15 -29.44 65.43
C SER A 3 -4.17 -28.07 66.13
N TRP A 4 -3.47 -27.12 65.47
CA TRP A 4 -3.66 -25.65 65.49
C TRP A 4 -5.13 -25.25 65.23
N ALA A 5 -5.75 -24.34 66.01
CA ALA A 5 -5.57 -22.87 66.05
C ALA A 5 -5.97 -22.19 64.72
N VAL A 6 -6.76 -21.11 64.63
CA VAL A 6 -7.36 -20.18 65.60
C VAL A 6 -8.51 -19.48 64.84
N ARG A 7 -9.63 -19.22 65.52
CA ARG A 7 -10.85 -18.63 64.91
C ARG A 7 -10.86 -17.11 65.05
N HIS A 8 -11.01 -16.47 63.90
CA HIS A 8 -11.41 -15.10 63.57
C HIS A 8 -11.73 -14.10 64.70
N ARG A 9 -11.11 -12.91 64.61
CA ARG A 9 -11.68 -11.68 65.17
C ARG A 9 -11.69 -10.57 64.12
N THR A 10 -12.92 -10.33 63.65
CA THR A 10 -13.50 -9.09 63.11
C THR A 10 -12.70 -7.81 63.39
N ALA A 11 -12.34 -7.09 62.33
CA ALA A 11 -11.98 -5.67 62.37
C ALA A 11 -12.91 -4.91 61.41
N GLY A 12 -13.68 -3.99 61.98
CA GLY A 12 -14.71 -3.21 61.32
C GLY A 12 -14.15 -2.04 60.52
N LEU A 13 -14.77 -1.85 59.35
CA LEU A 13 -15.18 -0.60 58.68
C LEU A 13 -14.68 0.74 59.28
N LEU A 14 -14.00 1.55 58.45
CA LEU A 14 -14.48 2.86 57.94
C LEU A 14 -13.36 3.66 57.24
N LEU A 15 -13.79 4.55 56.32
CA LEU A 15 -13.07 5.61 55.57
C LEU A 15 -12.50 5.18 54.22
N ALA A 16 -12.67 5.89 53.11
CA ALA A 16 -13.52 7.01 52.71
C ALA A 16 -13.31 7.14 51.18
N ALA A 17 -14.32 7.59 50.47
CA ALA A 17 -14.34 7.72 49.02
C ALA A 17 -13.23 8.63 48.46
N CYS A 18 -12.52 8.15 47.43
CA CYS A 18 -11.85 8.98 46.42
C CYS A 18 -12.36 8.52 45.05
N LEU A 19 -13.59 8.91 44.73
CA LEU A 19 -14.13 8.87 43.38
C LEU A 19 -13.84 10.22 42.71
N LEU A 20 -13.54 10.18 41.41
CA LEU A 20 -13.43 11.30 40.45
C LEU A 20 -12.04 11.92 40.25
N THR A 21 -11.09 11.11 39.75
CA THR A 21 -10.27 11.57 38.62
C THR A 21 -10.63 10.71 37.41
N ALA A 22 -11.83 10.94 36.87
CA ALA A 22 -12.12 10.60 35.48
C ALA A 22 -11.21 11.53 34.65
N CYS A 23 -10.00 11.07 34.37
CA CYS A 23 -9.19 11.67 33.33
C CYS A 23 -10.06 11.64 32.08
N ASP A 24 -10.45 12.84 31.65
CA ASP A 24 -10.91 13.15 30.31
C ASP A 24 -9.75 12.82 29.36
N ALA A 25 -9.51 11.51 29.17
CA ALA A 25 -8.74 11.01 28.06
C ALA A 25 -9.67 11.15 26.86
N ALA A 26 -9.82 12.41 26.41
CA ALA A 26 -10.15 12.70 25.03
C ALA A 26 -9.17 11.86 24.22
N THR A 27 -9.66 10.71 23.77
CA THR A 27 -8.96 9.84 22.87
C THR A 27 -8.87 10.66 21.60
N GLU A 28 -7.75 11.36 21.42
CA GLU A 28 -7.43 11.99 20.15
C GLU A 28 -7.64 10.91 19.09
N PRO A 29 -8.52 11.13 18.10
CA PRO A 29 -8.70 10.17 17.04
C PRO A 29 -7.32 9.88 16.46
N PRO A 30 -6.92 8.60 16.32
CA PRO A 30 -5.57 8.26 15.88
C PRO A 30 -5.26 9.07 14.63
N LYS A 31 -4.21 9.90 14.71
CA LYS A 31 -3.72 10.73 13.61
C LYS A 31 -3.66 9.84 12.38
N ALA A 32 -4.51 10.10 11.38
CA ALA A 32 -4.68 9.21 10.23
C ALA A 32 -3.31 8.98 9.56
N GLN A 33 -2.67 7.86 9.86
CA GLN A 33 -1.42 7.46 9.25
C GLN A 33 -1.77 6.92 7.85
N LEU A 34 -1.23 7.59 6.82
CA LEU A 34 -1.39 7.13 5.45
C LEU A 34 -0.68 5.78 5.27
N SER A 35 -1.30 4.88 4.51
CA SER A 35 -0.66 3.62 4.16
C SER A 35 0.56 3.86 3.23
N PRO A 36 1.53 2.93 3.17
CA PRO A 36 2.66 3.03 2.24
C PRO A 36 2.24 3.21 0.79
N GLU A 37 1.15 2.58 0.37
CA GLU A 37 0.57 2.70 -0.98
C GLU A 37 0.01 4.11 -1.20
N ALA A 38 -0.75 4.65 -0.23
CA ALA A 38 -1.25 6.02 -0.32
C ALA A 38 -0.11 7.04 -0.42
N ILE A 39 1.00 6.81 0.30
CA ILE A 39 2.22 7.60 0.20
C ILE A 39 2.86 7.46 -1.19
N ALA A 40 3.04 6.23 -1.68
CA ALA A 40 3.66 5.95 -2.97
C ALA A 40 2.88 6.54 -4.14
N LEU A 41 1.54 6.51 -4.12
CA LEU A 41 0.74 7.20 -5.13
C LEU A 41 0.82 8.73 -5.01
N ARG A 42 0.79 9.27 -3.80
CA ARG A 42 0.91 10.72 -3.57
C ARG A 42 2.24 11.26 -4.09
N ASP A 43 3.31 10.51 -3.87
CA ASP A 43 4.69 10.91 -4.21
C ASP A 43 5.07 10.48 -5.65
N ALA A 44 4.19 9.76 -6.36
CA ALA A 44 4.43 9.32 -7.73
C ALA A 44 4.54 10.51 -8.68
N SER A 45 5.51 10.45 -9.60
CA SER A 45 5.60 11.40 -10.70
C SER A 45 4.33 11.35 -11.57
N PRO A 46 3.78 12.49 -12.00
CA PRO A 46 2.59 12.51 -12.84
C PRO A 46 2.79 11.79 -14.18
N GLU A 47 4.03 11.70 -14.67
CA GLU A 47 4.36 10.97 -15.90
C GLU A 47 4.26 9.44 -15.75
N LEU A 48 4.21 8.93 -14.52
CA LEU A 48 4.04 7.50 -14.21
C LEU A 48 2.61 7.15 -13.82
N VAL A 49 1.70 8.13 -13.87
CA VAL A 49 0.30 7.97 -13.50
C VAL A 49 -0.57 8.22 -14.71
N PHE A 50 -1.51 7.31 -14.96
CA PHE A 50 -2.59 7.53 -15.92
C PHE A 50 -3.91 7.58 -15.18
N LYS A 51 -4.70 8.63 -15.42
CA LYS A 51 -6.09 8.74 -14.99
C LYS A 51 -6.91 9.13 -16.21
N GLY A 52 -7.79 8.26 -16.68
CA GLY A 52 -8.55 8.50 -17.88
C GLY A 52 -9.57 7.41 -18.17
N VAL A 53 -10.04 7.37 -19.41
CA VAL A 53 -11.01 6.36 -19.86
C VAL A 53 -10.34 5.44 -20.87
N LEU A 54 -10.41 4.13 -20.63
CA LEU A 54 -9.97 3.08 -21.55
C LEU A 54 -11.12 2.11 -21.78
N ALA A 55 -11.36 1.73 -23.03
CA ALA A 55 -12.49 0.88 -23.42
C ALA A 55 -13.84 1.31 -22.81
N GLY A 56 -14.07 2.63 -22.68
CA GLY A 56 -15.29 3.20 -22.09
C GLY A 56 -15.41 3.13 -20.56
N LYS A 57 -14.35 2.68 -19.85
CA LYS A 57 -14.33 2.59 -18.38
C LYS A 57 -13.30 3.55 -17.78
N PRO A 58 -13.58 4.20 -16.64
CA PRO A 58 -12.58 4.96 -15.92
C PRO A 58 -11.48 4.00 -15.42
N VAL A 59 -10.23 4.36 -15.71
CA VAL A 59 -9.04 3.60 -15.37
C VAL A 59 -8.02 4.53 -14.72
N HIS A 60 -7.44 4.06 -13.63
CA HIS A 60 -6.36 4.71 -12.91
C HIS A 60 -5.19 3.73 -12.81
N LEU A 61 -4.11 4.00 -13.53
CA LEU A 61 -2.89 3.21 -13.53
C LEU A 61 -1.76 3.98 -12.87
N LEU A 62 -0.87 3.24 -12.21
CA LEU A 62 0.38 3.73 -11.69
C LEU A 62 1.50 2.75 -12.09
N VAL A 63 2.59 3.31 -12.62
CA VAL A 63 3.84 2.58 -12.80
C VAL A 63 4.70 2.82 -11.57
N HIS A 64 5.03 1.74 -10.86
CA HIS A 64 5.84 1.80 -9.64
C HIS A 64 6.73 0.56 -9.56
N ASP A 65 8.01 0.76 -9.23
CA ASP A 65 9.05 -0.29 -9.23
C ASP A 65 9.01 -1.23 -10.45
N CYS A 66 8.89 -0.68 -11.67
CA CYS A 66 8.85 -1.46 -12.91
C CYS A 66 7.69 -2.49 -12.95
N GLU A 67 6.61 -2.23 -12.21
CA GLU A 67 5.34 -2.93 -12.29
C GLU A 67 4.23 -1.91 -12.58
N VAL A 68 3.11 -2.37 -13.15
CA VAL A 68 1.93 -1.53 -13.35
C VAL A 68 0.80 -2.01 -12.45
N PHE A 69 0.23 -1.06 -11.72
CA PHE A 69 -0.89 -1.28 -10.83
C PHE A 69 -2.11 -0.54 -11.33
N GLN A 70 -3.25 -1.19 -11.24
CA GLN A 70 -4.54 -0.54 -11.34
C GLN A 70 -5.05 -0.22 -9.95
N ILE A 71 -5.46 1.03 -9.79
CA ILE A 71 -5.82 1.61 -8.51
C ILE A 71 -7.33 1.80 -8.46
N ALA A 72 -7.97 1.15 -7.49
CA ALA A 72 -9.38 1.33 -7.19
C ALA A 72 -9.53 1.94 -5.79
N GLY A 73 -10.27 3.05 -5.69
CA GLY A 73 -10.73 3.58 -4.41
C GLY A 73 -12.06 2.96 -4.04
N ASP A 74 -12.26 2.65 -2.77
CA ASP A 74 -13.57 2.28 -2.23
C ASP A 74 -14.31 3.52 -1.66
N PRO A 75 -15.62 3.42 -1.41
CA PRO A 75 -16.39 4.51 -0.81
C PRO A 75 -15.96 4.89 0.61
N GLN A 76 -15.24 4.02 1.31
CA GLN A 76 -14.70 4.25 2.65
C GLN A 76 -13.34 4.95 2.62
N GLY A 77 -12.82 5.27 1.42
CA GLY A 77 -11.54 5.93 1.21
C GLY A 77 -10.34 4.98 1.25
N GLN A 78 -10.55 3.66 1.34
CA GLN A 78 -9.46 2.70 1.19
C GLN A 78 -9.10 2.55 -0.28
N MET A 79 -7.81 2.37 -0.53
CA MET A 79 -7.27 2.26 -1.87
C MET A 79 -6.72 0.85 -2.06
N THR A 80 -7.23 0.15 -3.08
CA THR A 80 -6.75 -1.17 -3.47
C THR A 80 -5.85 -1.05 -4.70
N TRP A 81 -4.67 -1.63 -4.63
CA TRP A 81 -3.74 -1.73 -5.74
C TRP A 81 -3.76 -3.15 -6.29
N THR A 82 -4.13 -3.28 -7.55
CA THR A 82 -4.11 -4.57 -8.25
C THR A 82 -3.00 -4.55 -9.27
N ARG A 83 -2.00 -5.43 -9.12
CA ARG A 83 -0.93 -5.55 -10.12
C ARG A 83 -1.49 -6.16 -11.41
N VAL A 84 -1.37 -5.42 -12.51
CA VAL A 84 -1.88 -5.82 -13.84
C VAL A 84 -0.76 -6.18 -14.82
N LEU A 85 0.47 -5.70 -14.58
CA LEU A 85 1.63 -6.03 -15.39
C LEU A 85 2.89 -6.06 -14.54
N ARG A 86 3.74 -7.04 -14.80
CA ARG A 86 5.13 -7.08 -14.33
C ARG A 86 6.01 -7.74 -15.40
N THR A 87 7.28 -7.39 -15.42
CA THR A 87 8.29 -8.13 -16.20
C THR A 87 8.59 -9.46 -15.53
N ASP A 88 9.29 -10.36 -16.24
CA ASP A 88 9.75 -11.61 -15.63
C ASP A 88 10.62 -11.36 -14.39
N PRO A 89 10.44 -12.16 -13.33
CA PRO A 89 11.22 -12.01 -12.11
C PRO A 89 12.67 -12.41 -12.36
N TYR A 90 13.61 -11.55 -11.98
CA TYR A 90 15.03 -11.84 -11.99
C TYR A 90 15.64 -11.61 -10.60
N PRO A 91 16.38 -12.59 -10.04
CA PRO A 91 17.01 -12.44 -8.73
C PRO A 91 17.96 -11.24 -8.70
N PHE A 92 17.88 -10.43 -7.64
CA PHE A 92 18.77 -9.27 -7.44
C PHE A 92 18.76 -8.23 -8.58
N ALA A 93 17.58 -8.00 -9.17
CA ALA A 93 17.38 -6.91 -10.12
C ALA A 93 16.56 -5.76 -9.52
N PHE A 94 16.97 -4.53 -9.82
CA PHE A 94 16.29 -3.31 -9.41
C PHE A 94 15.67 -2.59 -10.60
N CYS A 95 14.60 -1.83 -10.37
CA CYS A 95 14.02 -0.99 -11.42
C CYS A 95 15.01 0.11 -11.82
N GLU A 96 15.32 0.18 -13.11
CA GLU A 96 16.29 1.13 -13.66
C GLU A 96 15.65 2.07 -14.67
N ARG A 97 14.70 1.56 -15.46
CA ARG A 97 14.00 2.32 -16.48
C ARG A 97 12.51 2.03 -16.41
N GLN A 98 11.70 3.07 -16.25
CA GLN A 98 10.25 2.98 -16.36
C GLN A 98 9.67 4.25 -16.97
N SER A 99 8.63 4.11 -17.79
CA SER A 99 7.88 5.24 -18.35
C SER A 99 6.46 4.82 -18.68
N LEU A 100 5.56 5.80 -18.71
CA LEU A 100 4.18 5.65 -19.18
C LEU A 100 3.88 6.75 -20.18
N VAL A 101 3.29 6.38 -21.31
CA VAL A 101 2.83 7.32 -22.34
C VAL A 101 1.47 6.90 -22.87
N VAL A 102 0.65 7.89 -23.25
CA VAL A 102 -0.66 7.65 -23.86
C VAL A 102 -0.56 7.95 -25.34
N LYS A 103 -0.95 6.99 -26.19
CA LYS A 103 -0.92 7.13 -27.65
C LYS A 103 -2.06 6.37 -28.30
N ASP A 104 -2.80 7.02 -29.20
CA ASP A 104 -3.89 6.41 -29.99
C ASP A 104 -4.90 5.65 -29.12
N SER A 105 -5.38 6.29 -28.04
CA SER A 105 -6.31 5.72 -27.06
C SER A 105 -5.82 4.45 -26.35
N ALA A 106 -4.51 4.24 -26.31
CA ALA A 106 -3.86 3.18 -25.56
C ALA A 106 -2.82 3.75 -24.61
N VAL A 107 -2.55 3.00 -23.55
CA VAL A 107 -1.44 3.26 -22.65
C VAL A 107 -0.29 2.35 -23.04
N ILE A 108 0.89 2.93 -23.20
CA ILE A 108 2.14 2.23 -23.48
C ILE A 108 3.07 2.46 -22.30
N VAL A 109 3.66 1.40 -21.78
CA VAL A 109 4.67 1.47 -20.73
C VAL A 109 5.95 0.83 -21.19
N THR A 110 7.08 1.39 -20.77
CA THR A 110 8.39 0.75 -20.92
C THR A 110 8.88 0.38 -19.53
N LEU A 111 9.30 -0.86 -19.33
CA LEU A 111 9.80 -1.37 -18.06
C LEU A 111 11.18 -1.99 -18.28
N GLY A 112 12.11 -1.75 -17.35
CA GLY A 112 13.48 -2.24 -17.45
C GLY A 112 14.09 -2.42 -16.07
N ARG A 113 14.35 -3.67 -15.70
CA ARG A 113 15.06 -4.03 -14.49
C ARG A 113 16.50 -4.37 -14.83
N ARG A 114 17.45 -3.77 -14.11
CA ARG A 114 18.89 -4.04 -14.24
C ARG A 114 19.31 -5.06 -13.19
N ALA A 115 20.00 -6.11 -13.59
CA ALA A 115 20.63 -7.02 -12.65
C ALA A 115 21.84 -6.35 -11.99
N PHE A 116 22.05 -6.61 -10.71
CA PHE A 116 23.24 -6.15 -10.02
C PHE A 116 24.51 -6.70 -10.71
N GLY A 117 25.43 -5.81 -11.10
CA GLY A 117 26.70 -6.19 -11.75
C GLY A 117 26.67 -6.38 -13.28
N SER A 118 25.53 -6.17 -13.96
CA SER A 118 25.39 -6.46 -15.41
C SER A 118 26.01 -5.45 -16.40
N GLY A 119 26.93 -4.57 -15.99
CA GLY A 119 27.69 -3.72 -16.92
C GLY A 119 26.86 -2.74 -17.78
N GLY A 120 25.61 -2.43 -17.41
CA GLY A 120 24.82 -1.34 -18.00
C GLY A 120 23.51 -1.75 -18.69
N CYS A 121 23.35 -3.00 -19.13
CA CYS A 121 22.13 -3.46 -19.80
C CYS A 121 21.05 -3.98 -18.82
N CYS A 122 19.78 -3.77 -19.17
CA CYS A 122 18.64 -4.35 -18.45
C CYS A 122 18.70 -5.89 -18.56
N ALA A 123 18.48 -6.59 -17.45
CA ALA A 123 18.41 -8.05 -17.42
C ALA A 123 17.05 -8.54 -17.90
N VAL A 124 15.99 -7.79 -17.58
CA VAL A 124 14.63 -8.05 -18.03
C VAL A 124 13.95 -6.72 -18.33
N GLY A 125 13.17 -6.64 -19.40
CA GLY A 125 12.43 -5.44 -19.75
C GLY A 125 11.61 -5.63 -21.02
N GLY A 126 10.82 -4.63 -21.35
CA GLY A 126 9.96 -4.66 -22.52
C GLY A 126 9.15 -3.37 -22.67
N THR A 127 8.49 -3.24 -23.81
CA THR A 127 7.48 -2.22 -24.05
C THR A 127 6.13 -2.90 -24.17
N TYR A 128 5.17 -2.47 -23.37
CA TYR A 128 3.86 -3.10 -23.28
C TYR A 128 2.77 -2.10 -23.58
N ARG A 129 1.71 -2.54 -24.26
CA ARG A 129 0.55 -1.74 -24.64
C ARG A 129 -0.73 -2.34 -24.07
N THR A 130 -1.61 -1.48 -23.57
CA THR A 130 -2.98 -1.83 -23.18
C THR A 130 -4.00 -0.86 -23.76
N THR A 131 -5.21 -1.35 -24.01
CA THR A 131 -6.37 -0.55 -24.44
C THR A 131 -7.52 -0.59 -23.43
N ASP A 132 -7.39 -1.38 -22.37
CA ASP A 132 -8.43 -1.62 -21.35
C ASP A 132 -7.92 -1.46 -19.90
N GLY A 133 -6.59 -1.32 -19.70
CA GLY A 133 -5.95 -1.19 -18.40
C GLY A 133 -5.61 -2.52 -17.72
N TRP A 134 -6.10 -3.64 -18.24
CA TRP A 134 -5.99 -4.98 -17.63
C TRP A 134 -5.18 -5.94 -18.48
N THR A 135 -5.44 -5.94 -19.78
CA THR A 135 -4.79 -6.82 -20.74
C THR A 135 -3.62 -6.09 -21.37
N TRP A 136 -2.43 -6.67 -21.25
CA TRP A 136 -1.19 -6.09 -21.75
C TRP A 136 -0.59 -6.96 -22.84
N LYS A 137 -0.14 -6.33 -23.92
CA LYS A 137 0.56 -6.99 -25.02
C LYS A 137 1.95 -6.39 -25.14
N GLU A 138 2.95 -7.24 -25.30
CA GLU A 138 4.28 -6.79 -25.68
C GLU A 138 4.25 -6.24 -27.12
N GLN A 139 5.02 -5.18 -27.37
CA GLN A 139 5.11 -4.51 -28.67
C GLN A 139 6.33 -4.93 -29.48
#